data_AF-A0A1G8EEY4-F1
#
_entry.id   AF-A0A1G8EEY4-F1
#
_cell.length_a   1.000
_cell.length_b   1.000
_cell.length_c   1.000
_cell.angle_alpha   90.00
_cell.angle_beta   90.00
_cell.angle_gamma   90.00
#
_symmetry.space_group_name_H-M   'P 1'
#
loop_
_entity.id
_entity.type
_entity.pdbx_description
1 polymer ?
#
loop_
_entity_poly.entity_id
_entity_poly.type
_entity_poly.pdbx_seq_one_letter_code
_entity_poly.pdbx_strand_id
1 'polypeptide(L)'
;MCKRITHNPEIPYNDLPLLPPQAEIENITILKKTIAASRALSELKGAVTNLPNPTLFIDTINLQEAQASSAIENIITTQDELFKASIAEKKNDNPATKEVMHYKNALWFGVKQVENRPILTTNLFVAIMQIIKENQSSIRNALGTQLKNPATNSVVYTPPEGENVIREKLKNLEVLFTQKIISTH
;
A
#
# COMPACT_ATOMS: atom_id res chain seq x y z
N MET A 1 -3.49 15.72 27.71
CA MET A 1 -3.53 16.75 26.64
C MET A 1 -2.56 16.33 25.54
N CYS A 2 -3.07 15.86 24.40
CA CYS A 2 -2.23 15.53 23.25
C CYS A 2 -1.79 16.85 22.59
N LYS A 3 -0.51 17.23 22.70
CA LYS A 3 0.02 18.39 21.97
C LYS A 3 -0.25 18.15 20.48
N ARG A 4 -1.07 19.00 19.84
CA ARG A 4 -1.14 19.03 18.37
C ARG A 4 0.25 19.41 17.89
N ILE A 5 0.96 18.47 17.27
CA ILE A 5 2.22 18.79 16.61
C ILE A 5 1.83 19.60 15.38
N THR A 6 2.05 20.91 15.46
CA THR A 6 1.92 21.83 14.33
C THR A 6 3.07 21.57 13.38
N HIS A 7 2.87 20.66 12.44
CA HIS A 7 3.79 20.44 11.33
C HIS A 7 3.76 21.65 10.38
N ASN A 8 4.93 22.20 10.06
CA ASN A 8 5.07 23.19 8.99
C ASN A 8 5.20 22.44 7.65
N PRO A 9 4.24 22.60 6.71
CA PRO A 9 4.25 21.86 5.46
C PRO A 9 5.47 22.14 4.57
N GLU A 10 6.16 23.25 4.75
CA GLU A 10 7.35 23.63 3.97
C GLU A 10 8.65 22.96 4.48
N ILE A 11 8.63 22.33 5.66
CA ILE A 11 9.82 21.76 6.31
C ILE A 11 9.69 20.23 6.33
N PRO A 12 10.75 19.45 6.00
CA PRO A 12 10.71 18.00 6.13
C PRO A 12 10.27 17.53 7.51
N TYR A 13 9.25 16.67 7.56
CA TYR A 13 8.68 16.20 8.83
C TYR A 13 9.52 15.10 9.51
N ASN A 14 10.81 15.35 9.75
CA ASN A 14 11.75 14.33 10.25
C ASN A 14 11.39 13.84 11.67
N ASP A 15 10.76 14.70 12.47
CA ASP A 15 10.23 14.41 13.80
C ASP A 15 8.84 13.75 13.77
N LEU A 16 8.40 13.22 12.60
CA LEU A 16 7.18 12.43 12.46
C LEU A 16 7.04 11.44 13.64
N PRO A 17 5.95 11.52 14.41
CA PRO A 17 5.76 10.68 15.59
C PRO A 17 5.86 9.19 15.26
N LEU A 18 6.52 8.46 16.15
CA LEU A 18 6.61 7.01 16.04
C LEU A 18 5.26 6.35 16.34
N LEU A 19 5.08 5.17 15.77
CA LEU A 19 3.97 4.28 16.01
C LEU A 19 4.25 3.35 17.22
N PRO A 20 3.21 2.92 17.96
CA PRO A 20 1.81 3.35 17.83
C PRO A 20 1.60 4.79 18.33
N PRO A 21 0.56 5.50 17.85
CA PRO A 21 0.23 6.81 18.40
C PRO A 21 -0.09 6.70 19.89
N GLN A 22 0.32 7.71 20.68
CA GLN A 22 0.01 7.77 22.12
C GLN A 22 -1.47 8.08 22.42
N ALA A 23 -2.20 8.61 21.42
CA ALA A 23 -3.61 8.90 21.56
C ALA A 23 -4.42 7.59 21.64
N GLU A 24 -5.46 7.58 22.47
CA GLU A 24 -6.43 6.50 22.51
C GLU A 24 -7.19 6.44 21.18
N ILE A 25 -6.94 5.39 20.41
CA ILE A 25 -7.57 5.15 19.10
C ILE A 25 -8.81 4.27 19.21
N GLU A 26 -9.02 3.60 20.35
CA GLU A 26 -10.17 2.73 20.57
C GLU A 26 -11.33 3.52 21.16
N ASN A 27 -12.26 3.93 20.30
CA ASN A 27 -13.47 4.61 20.74
C ASN A 27 -14.72 3.95 20.14
N ILE A 28 -15.89 4.28 20.69
CA ILE A 28 -17.18 3.67 20.29
C ILE A 28 -17.42 3.76 18.78
N THR A 29 -17.07 4.88 18.15
CA THR A 29 -17.25 5.09 16.71
C THR A 29 -16.37 4.14 15.91
N ILE A 30 -15.08 4.05 16.25
CA ILE A 30 -14.12 3.17 15.59
C ILE A 30 -14.52 1.70 15.80
N LEU A 31 -14.81 1.29 17.04
CA LEU A 31 -15.18 -0.09 17.38
C LEU A 31 -16.46 -0.55 16.64
N LYS A 32 -17.48 0.30 16.53
CA LYS A 32 -18.69 -0.01 15.74
C LYS A 32 -18.37 -0.23 14.26
N LYS A 33 -17.47 0.57 13.69
CA LYS A 33 -17.02 0.39 12.30
C LYS A 33 -16.18 -0.87 12.14
N THR A 34 -15.32 -1.19 13.10
CA THR A 34 -14.54 -2.44 13.12
C THR A 34 -15.43 -3.67 13.11
N ILE A 35 -16.52 -3.68 13.89
CA ILE A 35 -17.48 -4.80 13.91
C ILE A 35 -18.13 -4.99 12.53
N ALA A 36 -18.61 -3.90 11.91
CA ALA A 36 -19.24 -3.96 10.60
C ALA A 36 -18.25 -4.46 9.52
N ALA A 37 -17.02 -3.94 9.52
CA ALA A 37 -15.96 -4.37 8.61
C ALA A 37 -15.59 -5.85 8.81
N SER A 38 -15.43 -6.29 10.06
CA SER A 38 -15.10 -7.69 10.41
C SER A 38 -16.18 -8.67 9.94
N ARG A 39 -17.48 -8.30 10.07
CA ARG A 39 -18.59 -9.11 9.56
C ARG A 39 -18.54 -9.23 8.04
N ALA A 40 -18.40 -8.13 7.31
CA ALA A 40 -18.32 -8.15 5.84
C ALA A 40 -17.11 -8.97 5.34
N LEU A 41 -15.94 -8.84 6.00
CA LEU A 41 -14.76 -9.66 5.71
C LEU A 41 -15.00 -11.15 5.96
N SER A 42 -15.72 -11.50 7.03
CA SER A 42 -16.05 -12.90 7.36
C SER A 42 -17.04 -13.51 6.37
N GLU A 43 -18.05 -12.74 5.95
CA GLU A 43 -19.00 -13.13 4.91
C GLU A 43 -18.29 -13.39 3.58
N LEU A 44 -17.38 -12.49 3.17
CA LEU A 44 -16.56 -12.68 1.97
C LEU A 44 -15.70 -13.95 2.08
N LYS A 45 -15.01 -14.16 3.21
CA LYS A 45 -14.18 -15.34 3.43
C LYS A 45 -15.00 -16.63 3.33
N GLY A 46 -16.20 -16.65 3.92
CA GLY A 46 -17.13 -17.78 3.83
C GLY A 46 -17.61 -18.02 2.41
N ALA A 47 -18.00 -16.96 1.69
CA ALA A 47 -18.47 -17.07 0.31
C ALA A 47 -17.38 -17.60 -0.64
N VAL A 48 -16.15 -17.09 -0.53
CA VAL A 48 -15.01 -17.52 -1.37
C VAL A 48 -14.64 -18.97 -1.12
N THR A 49 -14.70 -19.44 0.13
CA THR A 49 -14.36 -20.83 0.51
C THR A 49 -15.29 -21.86 -0.14
N ASN A 50 -16.53 -21.47 -0.48
CA ASN A 50 -17.51 -22.34 -1.12
C ASN A 50 -17.42 -22.35 -2.66
N LEU A 51 -16.51 -21.58 -3.26
CA LEU A 51 -16.35 -21.53 -4.72
C LEU A 51 -15.55 -22.74 -5.23
N PRO A 52 -15.91 -23.31 -6.39
CA PRO A 52 -15.14 -24.41 -7.00
C PRO A 52 -13.69 -24.03 -7.36
N ASN A 53 -13.45 -22.74 -7.67
CA ASN A 53 -12.14 -22.19 -7.97
C ASN A 53 -12.01 -20.78 -7.37
N PRO A 54 -11.63 -20.66 -6.08
CA PRO A 54 -11.51 -19.37 -5.41
C PRO A 54 -10.40 -18.50 -6.02
N THR A 55 -9.33 -19.11 -6.54
CA THR A 55 -8.19 -18.39 -7.13
C THR A 55 -8.60 -17.54 -8.32
N LEU A 56 -9.46 -18.06 -9.23
CA LEU A 56 -9.95 -17.31 -10.38
C LEU A 56 -10.73 -16.05 -9.97
N PHE A 57 -11.52 -16.15 -8.91
CA PHE A 57 -12.29 -15.04 -8.38
C PHE A 57 -11.38 -13.98 -7.76
N ILE A 58 -10.43 -14.41 -6.93
CA ILE A 58 -9.42 -13.52 -6.33
C ILE A 58 -8.56 -12.85 -7.41
N ASP A 59 -8.17 -13.56 -8.47
CA ASP A 59 -7.41 -12.99 -9.59
C ASP A 59 -8.17 -11.86 -10.31
N THR A 60 -9.48 -12.03 -10.47
CA THR A 60 -10.33 -11.02 -11.10
C THR A 60 -10.47 -9.78 -10.21
N ILE A 61 -10.70 -9.97 -8.91
CA ILE A 61 -10.75 -8.87 -7.93
C ILE A 61 -9.42 -8.14 -7.89
N ASN A 62 -8.30 -8.87 -7.83
CA ASN A 62 -6.96 -8.27 -7.80
C ASN A 62 -6.67 -7.42 -9.05
N LEU A 63 -7.16 -7.85 -10.22
CA LEU A 63 -7.01 -7.08 -11.46
C LEU A 63 -7.86 -5.80 -11.44
N GLN A 64 -9.09 -5.87 -10.93
CA GLN A 64 -9.96 -4.70 -10.75
C GLN A 64 -9.39 -3.72 -9.73
N GLU A 65 -8.86 -4.23 -8.62
CA GLU A 65 -8.19 -3.43 -7.59
C GLU A 65 -6.95 -2.73 -8.15
N ALA A 66 -6.11 -3.45 -8.91
CA ALA A 66 -4.96 -2.87 -9.57
C ALA A 66 -5.37 -1.73 -10.52
N GLN A 67 -6.41 -1.92 -11.33
CA GLN A 67 -6.93 -0.88 -12.22
C GLN A 67 -7.41 0.34 -11.42
N ALA A 68 -8.24 0.13 -10.40
CA ALA A 68 -8.83 1.19 -9.61
C ALA A 68 -7.76 1.99 -8.85
N SER A 69 -6.81 1.30 -8.21
CA SER A 69 -5.68 1.92 -7.51
C SER A 69 -4.78 2.71 -8.46
N SER A 70 -4.47 2.16 -9.64
CA SER A 70 -3.67 2.87 -10.65
C SER A 70 -4.40 4.09 -11.23
N ALA A 71 -5.72 4.05 -11.36
CA ALA A 71 -6.51 5.19 -11.85
C ALA A 71 -6.42 6.41 -10.91
N ILE A 72 -6.24 6.21 -9.60
CA ILE A 72 -6.02 7.29 -8.62
C ILE A 72 -4.71 8.03 -8.93
N GLU A 73 -3.71 7.34 -9.46
CA GLU A 73 -2.40 7.89 -9.85
C GLU A 73 -2.38 8.42 -11.30
N ASN A 74 -3.56 8.62 -11.91
CA ASN A 74 -3.74 9.01 -13.32
C ASN A 74 -3.21 7.98 -14.36
N ILE A 75 -3.08 6.72 -13.97
CA ILE A 75 -2.77 5.62 -14.90
C ILE A 75 -4.08 5.03 -15.41
N ILE A 76 -4.48 5.43 -16.62
CA ILE A 76 -5.78 5.08 -17.20
C ILE A 76 -5.63 3.93 -18.20
N THR A 77 -6.35 2.83 -17.96
CA THR A 77 -6.49 1.69 -18.88
C THR A 77 -7.87 1.07 -18.74
N THR A 78 -8.26 0.25 -19.71
CA THR A 78 -9.58 -0.40 -19.75
C THR A 78 -9.53 -1.85 -19.27
N GLN A 79 -10.67 -2.36 -18.78
CA GLN A 79 -10.80 -3.75 -18.36
C GLN A 79 -10.52 -4.72 -19.52
N ASP A 80 -10.92 -4.38 -20.74
CA ASP A 80 -10.68 -5.19 -21.93
C ASP A 80 -9.18 -5.29 -22.28
N GLU A 81 -8.45 -4.18 -22.18
CA GLU A 81 -6.98 -4.18 -22.36
C GLU A 81 -6.29 -5.03 -21.31
N LEU A 82 -6.74 -4.95 -20.05
CA LEU A 82 -6.22 -5.73 -18.94
C LEU A 82 -6.49 -7.23 -19.12
N PHE A 83 -7.71 -7.62 -19.50
CA PHE A 83 -8.02 -9.02 -19.77
C PHE A 83 -7.18 -9.57 -20.94
N LYS A 84 -7.04 -8.81 -22.03
CA LYS A 84 -6.17 -9.18 -23.15
C LYS A 84 -4.72 -9.36 -22.71
N ALA A 85 -4.21 -8.45 -21.88
CA ALA A 85 -2.85 -8.51 -21.33
C ALA A 85 -2.65 -9.69 -20.35
N SER A 86 -3.71 -10.13 -19.68
CA SER A 86 -3.64 -11.25 -18.73
C SER A 86 -3.61 -12.63 -19.40
N ILE A 87 -4.14 -12.75 -20.62
CA ILE A 87 -4.27 -14.03 -21.34
C ILE A 87 -3.18 -14.18 -22.41
N ALA A 88 -2.78 -13.07 -23.04
CA ALA A 88 -1.83 -13.11 -24.13
C ALA A 88 -0.39 -12.95 -23.62
N GLU A 89 0.52 -13.85 -24.00
CA GLU A 89 1.98 -13.62 -23.97
C GLU A 89 2.42 -12.49 -24.92
N LYS A 90 1.47 -11.84 -25.62
CA LYS A 90 1.77 -10.70 -26.48
C LYS A 90 2.22 -9.52 -25.63
N LYS A 91 3.33 -8.90 -26.04
CA LYS A 91 3.71 -7.55 -25.62
C LYS A 91 2.50 -6.63 -25.84
N ASN A 92 1.83 -6.27 -24.75
CA ASN A 92 0.92 -5.14 -24.78
C ASN A 92 1.79 -3.90 -24.70
N ASP A 93 1.86 -3.10 -25.76
CA ASP A 93 2.74 -1.93 -25.81
C ASP A 93 2.19 -0.73 -25.03
N ASN A 94 0.95 -0.79 -24.53
CA ASN A 94 0.36 0.26 -23.70
C ASN A 94 1.07 0.33 -22.34
N PRO A 95 1.81 1.42 -22.03
CA PRO A 95 2.54 1.56 -20.77
C PRO A 95 1.62 1.59 -19.55
N ALA A 96 0.43 2.17 -19.67
CA ALA A 96 -0.55 2.21 -18.58
C ALA A 96 -1.03 0.80 -18.25
N THR A 97 -1.35 0.00 -19.26
CA THR A 97 -1.71 -1.41 -19.06
C THR A 97 -0.57 -2.21 -18.42
N LYS A 98 0.69 -1.96 -18.84
CA LYS A 98 1.86 -2.62 -18.23
C LYS A 98 1.99 -2.28 -16.75
N GLU A 99 1.87 -1.00 -16.37
CA GLU A 99 1.98 -0.58 -14.96
C GLU A 99 0.88 -1.20 -14.09
N VAL A 100 -0.36 -1.31 -14.58
CA VAL A 100 -1.44 -2.04 -13.86
C VAL A 100 -1.13 -3.53 -13.72
N MET A 101 -0.58 -4.17 -14.76
CA MET A 101 -0.17 -5.57 -14.68
C MET A 101 1.00 -5.78 -13.71
N HIS A 102 1.95 -4.85 -13.65
CA HIS A 102 3.01 -4.85 -12.65
C HIS A 102 2.45 -4.69 -11.24
N TYR A 103 1.44 -3.84 -11.04
CA TYR A 103 0.73 -3.74 -9.76
C TYR A 103 0.11 -5.07 -9.33
N LYS A 104 -0.63 -5.74 -10.22
CA LYS A 104 -1.17 -7.08 -9.96
C LYS A 104 -0.07 -8.07 -9.56
N ASN A 105 1.05 -8.08 -10.28
CA ASN A 105 2.17 -8.97 -10.02
C ASN A 105 2.84 -8.67 -8.67
N ALA A 106 3.00 -7.38 -8.35
CA ALA A 106 3.59 -6.94 -7.09
C ALA A 106 2.72 -7.32 -5.89
N LEU A 107 1.39 -7.21 -6.02
CA LEU A 107 0.45 -7.66 -5.00
C LEU A 107 0.57 -9.17 -4.74
N TRP A 108 0.53 -9.98 -5.80
CA TRP A 108 0.68 -11.44 -5.67
C TRP A 108 2.06 -11.85 -5.13
N PHE A 109 3.11 -11.15 -5.54
CA PHE A 109 4.44 -11.32 -4.96
C PHE A 109 4.42 -11.04 -3.46
N GLY A 110 3.84 -9.92 -3.03
CA GLY A 110 3.72 -9.54 -1.62
C GLY A 110 2.97 -10.59 -0.79
N VAL A 111 1.81 -11.05 -1.28
CA VAL A 111 1.02 -12.11 -0.63
C VAL A 111 1.84 -13.37 -0.43
N LYS A 112 2.50 -13.87 -1.49
CA LYS A 112 3.35 -15.07 -1.41
C LYS A 112 4.51 -14.92 -0.42
N GLN A 113 5.13 -13.74 -0.35
CA GLN A 113 6.20 -13.48 0.62
C GLN A 113 5.67 -13.53 2.06
N VAL A 114 4.49 -12.95 2.31
CA VAL A 114 3.86 -12.96 3.65
C VAL A 114 3.39 -14.35 4.05
N GLU A 115 2.86 -15.15 3.12
CA GLU A 115 2.49 -16.56 3.36
C GLU A 115 3.72 -17.40 3.76
N ASN A 116 4.85 -17.20 3.09
CA ASN A 116 6.09 -17.92 3.40
C ASN A 116 6.73 -17.45 4.71
N ARG A 117 6.64 -16.15 5.00
CA ARG A 117 7.20 -15.55 6.21
C ARG A 117 6.27 -14.42 6.66
N PRO A 118 5.49 -14.60 7.76
CA PRO A 118 4.43 -13.67 8.16
C PRO A 118 5.01 -12.42 8.86
N ILE A 119 5.87 -11.69 8.16
CA ILE A 119 6.43 -10.42 8.60
C ILE A 119 6.41 -9.41 7.44
N LEU A 120 6.16 -8.16 7.77
CA LEU A 120 6.29 -7.05 6.83
C LEU A 120 7.63 -6.37 7.08
N THR A 121 8.46 -6.27 6.04
CA THR A 121 9.80 -5.67 6.12
C THR A 121 9.95 -4.55 5.11
N THR A 122 10.87 -3.62 5.38
CA THR A 122 11.28 -2.55 4.47
C THR A 122 11.76 -3.15 3.14
N ASN A 123 12.47 -4.27 3.18
CA ASN A 123 12.91 -4.96 1.96
C ASN A 123 11.73 -5.48 1.13
N LEU A 124 10.67 -5.98 1.78
CA LEU A 124 9.45 -6.37 1.09
C LEU A 124 8.76 -5.17 0.44
N PHE A 125 8.67 -4.04 1.15
CA PHE A 125 8.08 -2.81 0.59
C PHE A 125 8.87 -2.29 -0.62
N VAL A 126 10.21 -2.31 -0.53
CA VAL A 126 11.10 -1.94 -1.64
C VAL A 126 10.89 -2.89 -2.82
N ALA A 127 10.87 -4.20 -2.60
CA ALA A 127 10.67 -5.18 -3.66
C ALA A 127 9.31 -5.01 -4.37
N ILE A 128 8.23 -4.77 -3.62
CA ILE A 128 6.90 -4.49 -4.20
C ILE A 128 6.96 -3.23 -5.07
N MET A 129 7.56 -2.14 -4.58
CA MET A 129 7.69 -0.89 -5.36
C MET A 129 8.51 -1.10 -6.64
N GLN A 130 9.63 -1.83 -6.55
CA GLN A 130 10.49 -2.15 -7.69
C GLN A 130 9.78 -2.97 -8.77
N ILE A 131 8.90 -3.90 -8.37
CA ILE A 131 8.05 -4.64 -9.31
C ILE A 131 7.07 -3.70 -10.00
N ILE A 132 6.36 -2.85 -9.24
CA ILE A 132 5.38 -1.89 -9.79
C ILE A 132 6.06 -0.95 -10.81
N LYS A 133 7.19 -0.36 -10.43
CA LYS A 133 7.89 0.65 -11.23
C LYS A 133 8.87 0.09 -12.25
N GLU A 134 9.04 -1.23 -12.29
CA GLU A 134 10.00 -1.92 -13.17
C GLU A 134 11.41 -1.29 -13.10
N ASN A 135 11.90 -1.02 -11.88
CA ASN A 135 13.20 -0.38 -11.67
C ASN A 135 13.90 -0.88 -10.41
N GLN A 136 15.11 -0.38 -10.16
CA GLN A 136 15.95 -0.76 -9.01
C GLN A 136 16.03 0.34 -7.94
N SER A 137 15.05 1.25 -7.91
CA SER A 137 15.01 2.34 -6.95
C SER A 137 14.90 1.81 -5.52
N SER A 138 15.44 2.55 -4.57
CA SER A 138 15.34 2.24 -3.14
C SER A 138 14.73 3.41 -2.38
N ILE A 139 14.90 3.45 -1.06
CA ILE A 139 14.52 4.58 -0.22
C ILE A 139 15.12 5.88 -0.80
N ARG A 140 14.31 6.94 -0.82
CA ARG A 140 14.75 8.24 -1.35
C ARG A 140 15.98 8.73 -0.60
N ASN A 141 16.99 9.14 -1.36
CA ASN A 141 18.20 9.80 -0.89
C ASN A 141 18.32 11.24 -1.43
N ALA A 142 17.52 11.61 -2.44
CA ALA A 142 17.45 12.96 -2.99
C ALA A 142 16.60 13.88 -2.09
N LEU A 143 17.00 15.15 -2.06
CA LEU A 143 16.32 16.17 -1.26
C LEU A 143 15.16 16.84 -2.01
N GLY A 144 14.24 17.49 -1.29
CA GLY A 144 13.24 18.40 -1.84
C GLY A 144 11.94 17.75 -2.32
N THR A 145 11.65 16.51 -1.94
CA THR A 145 10.35 15.88 -2.24
C THR A 145 9.24 16.59 -1.46
N GLN A 146 8.21 17.06 -2.14
CA GLN A 146 7.08 17.79 -1.55
C GLN A 146 5.76 17.39 -2.19
N LEU A 147 4.69 17.34 -1.40
CA LEU A 147 3.31 17.30 -1.91
C LEU A 147 2.82 18.74 -2.08
N LYS A 148 2.48 19.13 -3.30
CA LYS A 148 1.97 20.47 -3.63
C LYS A 148 0.54 20.39 -4.14
N ASN A 149 -0.24 21.41 -3.83
CA ASN A 149 -1.52 21.60 -4.49
C ASN A 149 -1.27 22.10 -5.92
N PRO A 150 -1.68 21.36 -6.98
CA PRO A 150 -1.38 21.75 -8.36
C PRO A 150 -2.09 23.05 -8.80
N ALA A 151 -3.22 23.42 -8.18
CA ALA A 151 -3.96 24.64 -8.53
C ALA A 151 -3.36 25.91 -7.92
N THR A 152 -2.81 25.82 -6.70
CA THR A 152 -2.28 26.98 -5.96
C THR A 152 -0.75 27.01 -5.87
N ASN A 153 -0.09 25.91 -6.26
CA ASN A 153 1.34 25.64 -6.09
C ASN A 153 1.84 25.70 -4.63
N SER A 154 0.93 25.74 -3.65
CA SER A 154 1.28 25.77 -2.22
C SER A 154 1.69 24.39 -1.72
N VAL A 155 2.70 24.31 -0.87
CA VAL A 155 3.12 23.05 -0.26
C VAL A 155 2.08 22.61 0.78
N VAL A 156 1.59 21.39 0.61
CA VAL A 156 0.60 20.74 1.49
C VAL A 156 1.32 19.90 2.56
N TYR A 157 2.44 19.27 2.19
CA TYR A 157 3.20 18.42 3.09
C TYR A 157 4.62 18.20 2.55
N THR A 158 5.62 18.24 3.43
CA THR A 158 6.99 17.82 3.11
C THR A 158 7.33 16.57 3.92
N PRO A 159 7.43 15.38 3.29
CA PRO A 159 7.74 14.13 3.98
C PRO A 159 9.11 14.15 4.67
N PRO A 160 9.36 13.18 5.59
CA PRO A 160 10.69 12.97 6.12
C PRO A 160 11.74 12.83 5.03
N GLU A 161 12.93 13.33 5.32
CA GLU A 161 14.07 13.42 4.40
C GLU A 161 15.34 12.90 5.08
N GLY A 162 16.25 12.37 4.27
CA GLY A 162 17.42 11.63 4.73
C GLY A 162 17.13 10.14 4.82
N GLU A 163 17.94 9.35 4.12
CA GLU A 163 17.73 7.91 3.98
C GLU A 163 17.66 7.21 5.35
N ASN A 164 18.56 7.56 6.28
CA ASN A 164 18.59 6.99 7.63
C ASN A 164 17.30 7.29 8.40
N VAL A 165 16.80 8.54 8.35
CA VAL A 165 15.56 8.94 9.03
C VAL A 165 14.39 8.12 8.48
N ILE A 166 14.28 7.99 7.16
CA ILE A 166 13.20 7.24 6.53
C ILE A 166 13.29 5.75 6.91
N ARG A 167 14.49 5.17 6.90
CA ARG A 167 14.72 3.78 7.31
C ARG A 167 14.36 3.54 8.77
N GLU A 168 14.67 4.46 9.67
CA GLU A 168 14.26 4.38 11.08
C GLU A 168 12.74 4.42 11.25
N LYS A 169 12.03 5.28 10.51
CA LYS A 169 10.55 5.31 10.53
C LYS A 169 9.95 4.04 9.97
N LEU A 170 10.49 3.51 8.86
CA LEU A 170 10.06 2.24 8.30
C LEU A 170 10.36 1.08 9.27
N LYS A 171 11.49 1.11 9.98
CA LYS A 171 11.79 0.11 11.00
C LYS A 171 10.78 0.13 12.14
N ASN A 172 10.37 1.32 12.60
CA ASN A 172 9.32 1.45 13.59
C ASN A 172 7.97 0.88 13.09
N LEU A 173 7.65 1.07 11.80
CA LEU A 173 6.49 0.45 11.17
C LEU A 173 6.57 -1.10 11.14
N GLU A 174 7.73 -1.66 10.80
CA GLU A 174 7.94 -3.13 10.86
C GLU A 174 7.69 -3.70 12.26
N VAL A 175 8.21 -3.01 13.29
CA VAL A 175 8.06 -3.42 14.69
C VAL A 175 6.59 -3.43 15.09
N LEU A 176 5.82 -2.41 14.70
CA LEU A 176 4.38 -2.35 14.96
C LEU A 176 3.63 -3.56 14.37
N PHE A 177 3.90 -3.90 13.10
CA PHE A 177 3.23 -5.03 12.45
C PHE A 177 3.66 -6.37 13.04
N THR A 178 4.94 -6.54 13.38
CA THR A 178 5.47 -7.79 13.93
C THR A 178 4.94 -8.07 15.35
N GLN A 179 4.83 -7.03 16.21
CA GLN A 179 4.29 -7.18 17.57
C GLN A 179 2.83 -7.65 17.59
N LYS A 180 2.03 -7.24 16.59
CA LYS A 180 0.62 -7.67 16.49
C LYS A 180 0.45 -9.11 16.03
N ILE A 181 1.34 -9.60 15.17
CA ILE A 181 1.25 -10.97 14.62
C ILE A 181 1.55 -12.03 15.71
N ILE A 182 2.51 -11.77 16.60
CA ILE A 182 2.89 -12.71 17.68
C ILE A 182 1.82 -12.77 18.79
N SER A 183 1.06 -11.69 19.01
CA SER A 183 0.03 -11.61 20.07
C SER A 183 -1.31 -12.29 19.69
N THR A 184 -1.42 -12.89 18.50
CA THR A 184 -2.67 -13.53 18.02
C THR A 184 -2.62 -15.07 18.07
N HIS A 185 -1.67 -15.64 18.83
CA HIS A 185 -1.58 -17.07 19.14
C HIS A 185 -1.64 -17.30 20.65
#